data_AF-A0AAU4KI10-F1
#
_entry.id   AF-A0AAU4KI10-F1
#
_cell.length_a   1.000
_cell.length_b   1.000
_cell.length_c   1.000
_cell.angle_alpha   90.00
_cell.angle_beta   90.00
_cell.angle_gamma   90.00
#
_symmetry.space_group_name_H-M   'P 1'
#
loop_
_entity.id
_entity.type
_entity.pdbx_description
1 polymer ?
#
loop_
_entity_poly.entity_id
_entity_poly.type
_entity_poly.pdbx_seq_one_letter_code
_entity_poly.pdbx_strand_id
1 'polypeptide(L)'
;MTRTWADARPAAVLLLLLLQVALLDTGTLTATVAVAATAAAGSAFAACSLIVARCAPVVPPTRVRTAIRDRDRRTAFLPQRDPDASGRPRPRAPGHALPATA
;
A
#
# COMPACT_ATOMS: atom_id res chain seq x y z
N MET A 1 2.12 10.60 -9.89
CA MET A 1 2.92 9.91 -10.92
C MET A 1 3.00 8.41 -10.61
N THR A 2 1.91 7.67 -10.80
CA THR A 2 1.82 6.24 -10.45
C THR A 2 1.03 5.51 -11.53
N ARG A 3 1.62 5.33 -12.71
CA ARG A 3 0.94 4.64 -13.83
C ARG A 3 1.84 3.68 -14.63
N THR A 4 3.00 3.30 -14.12
CA THR A 4 3.91 2.36 -14.80
C THR A 4 3.61 0.89 -14.47
N TRP A 5 2.98 0.64 -13.31
CA TRP A 5 2.70 -0.72 -12.82
C TRP A 5 1.55 -1.41 -13.56
N ALA A 6 0.71 -0.66 -14.27
CA ALA A 6 -0.38 -1.22 -15.06
C ALA A 6 0.15 -1.90 -16.34
N ASP A 7 1.19 -1.32 -16.96
CA ASP A 7 1.77 -1.81 -18.21
C ASP A 7 2.67 -3.04 -18.00
N ALA A 8 3.18 -3.24 -16.78
CA ALA A 8 3.97 -4.42 -16.42
C ALA A 8 3.12 -5.69 -16.22
N ARG A 9 1.81 -5.56 -15.98
CA ARG A 9 0.90 -6.70 -15.76
C ARG A 9 0.78 -7.63 -16.97
N PRO A 10 0.52 -7.15 -18.20
CA PRO A 10 0.47 -8.05 -19.37
C PRO A 10 1.82 -8.72 -19.63
N ALA A 11 2.93 -8.00 -19.45
CA ALA A 11 4.27 -8.55 -19.60
C ALA A 11 4.57 -9.65 -18.57
N ALA A 12 4.16 -9.47 -17.31
CA ALA A 12 4.31 -10.48 -16.26
C ALA A 12 3.48 -11.74 -16.53
N VAL A 13 2.24 -11.60 -17.02
CA VAL A 13 1.40 -12.74 -17.40
C VAL A 13 1.98 -13.50 -18.60
N LEU A 14 2.47 -12.77 -19.60
CA LEU A 14 3.12 -13.36 -20.78
C LEU A 14 4.39 -14.14 -20.40
N LEU A 15 5.22 -13.58 -19.53
CA LEU A 15 6.44 -14.23 -19.03
C LEU A 15 6.10 -15.50 -18.25
N LEU A 16 5.07 -15.46 -17.40
CA LEU A 16 4.61 -16.63 -16.65
C LEU A 16 4.14 -17.75 -17.60
N LEU A 17 3.37 -17.40 -18.64
CA LEU A 17 2.90 -18.36 -19.65
C LEU A 17 4.06 -18.97 -20.44
N LEU A 18 5.03 -18.16 -20.87
CA LEU A 18 6.22 -18.66 -21.57
C LEU A 18 7.04 -19.61 -20.70
N LEU A 19 7.19 -19.30 -19.40
CA LEU A 19 7.88 -20.16 -18.45
C LEU A 19 7.16 -21.51 -18.27
N GLN A 20 5.82 -21.50 -18.19
CA GLN A 20 5.01 -22.72 -18.12
C GLN A 20 5.19 -23.59 -19.37
N VAL A 21 5.16 -22.99 -20.55
CA VAL A 21 5.31 -23.70 -21.83
C VAL A 21 6.72 -24.28 -21.97
N ALA A 22 7.77 -23.53 -21.61
CA ALA A 22 9.14 -24.01 -21.66
C ALA A 22 9.42 -25.14 -20.64
N LEU A 23 8.77 -25.12 -19.46
CA LEU A 23 8.86 -26.20 -18.47
C LEU A 23 8.08 -27.46 -18.89
N LEU A 24 6.96 -27.28 -19.60
CA LEU A 24 6.17 -28.40 -20.12
C LEU A 24 6.95 -29.21 -21.17
N ASP A 25 7.77 -28.52 -21.96
CA ASP A 25 8.61 -29.12 -23.01
C ASP A 25 9.85 -29.86 -22.45
N THR A 26 10.20 -29.63 -21.17
CA THR A 26 11.46 -30.10 -20.56
C THR A 26 11.35 -31.29 -19.58
N GLY A 27 10.16 -31.86 -19.31
CA GLY A 27 10.08 -33.27 -18.84
C GLY A 27 9.04 -33.65 -17.77
N THR A 28 9.00 -34.97 -17.53
CA THR A 28 8.26 -35.83 -16.56
C THR A 28 6.93 -35.34 -15.98
N LEU A 29 5.91 -36.22 -16.02
CA LEU A 29 4.55 -35.97 -15.50
C LEU A 29 4.53 -35.32 -14.11
N THR A 30 5.41 -35.73 -13.20
CA THR A 30 5.54 -35.16 -11.85
C THR A 30 5.95 -33.69 -11.85
N ALA A 31 6.88 -33.28 -12.72
CA ALA A 31 7.27 -31.88 -12.86
C ALA A 31 6.11 -31.06 -13.45
N THR A 32 5.41 -31.58 -14.47
CA THR A 32 4.25 -30.90 -15.05
C THR A 32 3.11 -30.71 -14.04
N VAL A 33 2.86 -31.69 -13.17
CA VAL A 33 1.82 -31.62 -12.12
C VAL A 33 2.22 -30.64 -11.02
N ALA A 34 3.47 -30.67 -10.55
CA ALA A 34 3.96 -29.73 -9.53
C ALA A 34 3.88 -28.27 -10.02
N VAL A 35 4.23 -28.05 -11.28
CA VAL A 35 4.14 -26.74 -11.95
C VAL A 35 2.68 -26.31 -12.13
N ALA A 36 1.80 -27.21 -12.59
CA ALA A 36 0.37 -26.95 -12.71
C ALA A 36 -0.28 -26.61 -11.36
N ALA A 37 0.06 -27.34 -10.30
CA ALA A 37 -0.42 -27.08 -8.95
C ALA A 37 0.04 -25.71 -8.41
N THR A 38 1.31 -25.36 -8.65
CA THR A 38 1.88 -24.07 -8.23
C THR A 38 1.22 -22.91 -8.98
N ALA A 39 0.98 -23.07 -10.29
CA ALA A 39 0.29 -22.08 -11.10
C ALA A 39 -1.19 -21.91 -10.69
N ALA A 40 -1.88 -23.02 -10.40
CA ALA A 40 -3.26 -22.98 -9.90
C ALA A 40 -3.34 -22.24 -8.55
N ALA A 41 -2.46 -22.57 -7.59
CA ALA A 41 -2.39 -21.89 -6.32
C ALA A 41 -2.05 -20.38 -6.49
N GLY A 42 -1.07 -20.06 -7.33
CA GLY A 42 -0.69 -18.68 -7.64
C GLY A 42 -1.84 -17.87 -8.25
N SER A 43 -2.61 -18.47 -9.17
CA SER A 43 -3.78 -17.82 -9.78
C SER A 43 -4.91 -17.56 -8.77
N ALA A 44 -5.16 -18.51 -7.86
CA ALA A 44 -6.15 -18.36 -6.81
C ALA A 44 -5.75 -17.25 -5.81
N PHE A 45 -4.48 -17.20 -5.41
CA PHE A 45 -3.95 -16.12 -4.57
C PHE A 45 -4.04 -14.75 -5.25
N ALA A 46 -3.67 -14.67 -6.53
CA ALA A 46 -3.80 -13.43 -7.31
C ALA A 46 -5.25 -12.96 -7.38
N ALA A 47 -6.20 -13.84 -7.70
CA ALA A 47 -7.62 -13.52 -7.73
C ALA A 47 -8.13 -13.03 -6.37
N CYS A 48 -7.78 -13.73 -5.28
CA CYS A 48 -8.15 -13.34 -3.92
C CYS A 48 -7.58 -11.95 -3.57
N SER A 49 -6.30 -11.70 -3.86
CA SER A 49 -5.64 -10.41 -3.62
C SER A 49 -6.32 -9.28 -4.39
N LEU A 50 -6.74 -9.51 -5.63
CA LEU A 50 -7.45 -8.54 -6.46
C LEU A 50 -8.82 -8.24 -5.89
N ILE A 51 -9.58 -9.26 -5.47
CA ILE A 51 -10.88 -9.08 -4.83
C ILE A 51 -10.71 -8.22 -3.57
N VAL A 52 -9.78 -8.57 -2.68
CA VAL A 52 -9.50 -7.81 -1.45
C VAL A 52 -9.12 -6.36 -1.77
N ALA A 53 -8.26 -6.13 -2.77
CA ALA A 53 -7.86 -4.80 -3.18
C ALA A 53 -9.02 -3.97 -3.76
N ARG A 54 -10.00 -4.60 -4.41
CA ARG A 54 -11.22 -3.93 -4.92
C ARG A 54 -12.23 -3.66 -3.80
N CYS A 55 -12.28 -4.50 -2.78
CA CYS A 55 -13.12 -4.30 -1.60
C CYS A 55 -12.55 -3.23 -0.64
N ALA A 56 -11.28 -2.85 -0.78
CA ALA A 56 -10.69 -1.78 0.01
C ALA A 56 -11.43 -0.45 -0.27
N PRO A 57 -11.99 0.22 0.76
CA PRO A 57 -12.72 1.46 0.56
C PRO A 57 -11.81 2.54 -0.03
N VAL A 58 -12.20 3.14 -1.15
CA VAL A 58 -11.51 4.30 -1.72
C VAL A 58 -11.81 5.50 -0.82
N VAL A 59 -10.89 5.80 0.11
CA VAL A 59 -10.99 6.96 1.00
C VAL A 59 -10.42 8.16 0.27
N PRO A 60 -11.22 9.19 -0.09
CA PRO A 60 -10.66 10.39 -0.68
C PRO A 60 -9.70 11.04 0.32
N PRO A 61 -8.57 11.62 -0.13
CA PRO A 61 -7.54 12.17 0.76
C PRO A 61 -8.08 13.27 1.68
N THR A 62 -9.16 13.96 1.26
CA THR A 62 -9.90 14.92 2.08
C THR A 62 -10.61 14.27 3.27
N ARG A 63 -11.07 13.02 3.15
CA ARG A 63 -11.72 12.26 4.24
C ARG A 63 -10.73 11.83 5.31
N VAL A 64 -9.46 11.59 4.97
CA VAL A 64 -8.39 11.38 5.98
C VAL A 64 -8.20 12.65 6.81
N ARG A 65 -8.16 13.82 6.15
CA ARG A 65 -8.02 15.11 6.83
C ARG A 65 -9.20 15.40 7.75
N THR A 66 -10.43 15.10 7.34
CA THR A 66 -11.61 15.27 8.19
C THR A 66 -11.70 14.21 9.27
N ALA A 67 -11.26 12.97 9.04
CA ALA A 67 -11.24 11.92 10.05
C ALA A 67 -10.24 12.21 11.18
N ILE A 68 -9.08 12.80 10.86
CA ILE A 68 -8.14 13.30 11.87
C ILE A 68 -8.81 14.43 12.66
N ARG A 69 -9.41 15.41 11.97
CA ARG A 69 -10.10 16.55 12.60
C ARG A 69 -11.31 16.14 13.44
N ASP A 70 -12.00 15.07 13.04
CA ASP A 70 -13.15 14.51 13.76
C ASP A 70 -12.70 13.65 14.95
N ARG A 71 -11.60 12.91 14.80
CA ARG A 71 -10.93 12.22 15.93
C ARG A 71 -10.47 13.23 16.97
N ASP A 72 -9.84 14.33 16.55
CA ASP A 72 -9.41 15.45 17.39
C ASP A 72 -10.58 16.09 18.14
N ARG A 73 -11.75 16.21 17.51
CA ARG A 73 -12.97 16.72 18.16
C ARG A 73 -13.60 15.73 19.14
N ARG A 74 -13.49 14.43 18.86
CA ARG A 74 -14.08 13.35 19.68
C ARG A 74 -13.18 12.91 20.83
N THR A 75 -11.86 13.03 20.68
CA THR A 75 -10.94 12.92 21.80
C THR A 75 -10.91 14.26 22.49
N ALA A 76 -11.54 14.36 23.66
CA ALA A 76 -11.32 15.49 24.55
C ALA A 76 -9.81 15.55 24.84
N PHE A 77 -9.08 16.39 24.11
CA PHE A 77 -7.70 16.69 24.43
C PHE A 77 -7.71 17.18 25.87
N LEU A 78 -6.99 16.49 26.77
CA LEU A 78 -6.59 17.18 27.99
C LEU A 78 -5.88 18.46 27.55
N PRO A 79 -6.27 19.63 28.07
CA PRO A 79 -5.62 20.89 27.78
C PRO A 79 -4.24 20.90 28.43
N GLN A 80 -3.30 20.14 27.85
CA GLN A 80 -1.85 20.25 27.86
C GLN A 80 -1.25 19.01 27.19
N ARG A 81 -1.26 19.03 25.85
CA ARG A 81 -0.35 18.25 25.00
C ARG A 81 0.51 19.13 24.10
N ASP A 82 0.36 20.45 24.24
CA ASP A 82 1.27 21.40 23.59
C ASP A 82 2.51 21.54 24.48
N PRO A 83 3.69 21.04 24.05
CA PRO A 83 4.94 21.27 24.77
C PRO A 83 5.31 22.77 24.84
N ASP A 84 4.63 23.61 24.06
CA ASP A 84 4.74 25.07 24.07
C ASP A 84 3.64 25.77 24.89
N ALA A 85 2.72 25.01 25.52
CA ALA A 85 1.72 25.60 26.42
C ALA A 85 2.40 26.39 27.54
N SER A 86 1.86 27.58 27.84
CA SER A 86 2.39 28.53 28.83
C SER A 86 2.37 27.93 30.24
N GLY A 87 3.39 27.14 30.54
CA GLY A 87 3.55 26.47 31.81
C GLY A 87 4.99 26.07 32.03
N ARG A 88 5.63 25.50 30.99
CA ARG A 88 7.08 25.22 30.93
C ARG A 88 7.59 25.16 29.49
N PRO A 89 7.94 26.30 28.88
CA PRO A 89 8.60 26.32 27.57
C PRO A 89 9.91 25.54 27.65
N ARG A 90 10.10 24.55 26.78
CA ARG A 90 11.41 23.91 26.60
C ARG A 90 12.17 24.63 25.49
N PRO A 91 13.50 24.84 25.63
CA PRO A 91 14.31 25.37 24.55
C PRO A 91 14.14 24.49 23.31
N ARG A 92 13.68 25.07 22.20
CA ARG A 92 13.62 24.38 20.91
C ARG A 92 15.04 24.29 20.36
N ALA A 93 15.40 23.15 19.78
CA ALA A 93 16.62 23.08 18.97
C ALA A 93 16.52 24.15 17.85
N PRO A 94 17.62 24.81 17.47
CA PRO A 94 17.60 25.78 16.39
C PRO A 94 16.99 25.15 15.13
N GLY A 95 15.86 25.69 14.68
CA GLY A 95 15.18 25.25 13.46
C GLY A 95 15.52 26.17 12.29
N HIS A 96 15.41 25.68 11.07
CA HIS A 96 15.54 26.52 9.89
C HIS A 96 14.43 27.58 9.87
N ALA A 97 14.83 28.84 9.63
CA ALA A 97 13.90 29.96 9.53
C ALA A 97 12.93 29.72 8.37
N LEU A 98 11.65 29.57 8.68
CA LEU A 98 10.60 29.58 7.68
C LEU A 98 10.22 31.04 7.39
N PRO A 99 9.95 31.41 6.14
CA PRO A 99 9.52 32.76 5.80
C PRO A 99 8.19 33.07 6.49
N ALA A 100 8.17 34.14 7.28
CA ALA A 100 6.95 34.67 7.83
C ALA A 100 6.11 35.22 6.68
N THR A 101 4.90 34.70 6.50
CA THR A 101 3.94 35.22 5.52
C THR A 101 3.68 36.70 5.83
N ALA A 102 3.83 37.55 4.81
CA ALA A 102 3.46 38.96 4.84
C ALA A 102 1.95 39.15 4.68
#